data_AF-A0A8B6DP49-F1
#
_entry.id   AF-A0A8B6DP49-F1
#
_cell.length_a   1.000
_cell.length_b   1.000
_cell.length_c   1.000
_cell.angle_alpha   90.00
_cell.angle_beta   90.00
_cell.angle_gamma   90.00
#
_symmetry.space_group_name_H-M   'P 1'
#
loop_
_entity.id
_entity.type
_entity.pdbx_description
1 polymer ?
#
loop_
_entity_poly.entity_id
_entity_poly.type
_entity_poly.pdbx_seq_one_letter_code
_entity_poly.pdbx_strand_id
1 'polypeptide(L)'
;MYVIVIDETDPSKRERQLVKVTEDDQTIGDFLSNLMNEKCSSIWVSKEGLPAKNDGTDITDPNTPMTVIVDLFKCNYLHVMKDTDTQKSTPCPEKTNAFQIMMTARRRYDKFPEERKPVNAKDRLYNDVLKLMFGKKYGFTPVQVETVGKRVVSTLTDTLWYIDPFHDKLLSRGIHIPKIFSDLKGYYNWRSQKKKTPVITSVCLKEHIDIMSDVLMYPWFLNSQMPELRKSWTEIFDKVLHILRGPETKNSFTS
;
A
#
# COMPACT_ATOMS: atom_id res chain seq x y z
N MET A 1 33.16 -28.32 2.07
CA MET A 1 32.04 -29.22 2.46
C MET A 1 31.47 -29.84 1.17
N TYR A 2 30.86 -31.04 1.19
CA TYR A 2 30.35 -31.67 -0.04
C TYR A 2 28.86 -31.99 0.08
N VAL A 3 28.12 -31.76 -1.01
CA VAL A 3 26.69 -32.09 -1.15
C VAL A 3 26.52 -32.93 -2.41
N ILE A 4 25.69 -33.97 -2.35
CA ILE A 4 25.34 -34.82 -3.49
C ILE A 4 24.05 -34.29 -4.09
N VAL A 5 24.11 -33.82 -5.33
CA VAL A 5 22.93 -33.37 -6.08
C VAL A 5 22.37 -34.56 -6.85
N ILE A 6 21.07 -34.80 -6.72
CA ILE A 6 20.34 -35.87 -7.39
C ILE A 6 19.29 -35.23 -8.29
N ASP A 7 19.40 -35.48 -9.60
CA ASP A 7 18.33 -35.15 -10.54
C ASP A 7 17.25 -36.25 -10.46
N GLU A 8 16.06 -35.87 -10.00
CA GLU A 8 14.89 -36.76 -9.86
C GLU A 8 13.89 -36.57 -11.01
N THR A 9 14.27 -35.85 -12.09
CA THR A 9 13.40 -35.61 -13.25
C THR A 9 13.03 -36.91 -13.99
N ASP A 10 13.96 -37.87 -14.07
CA ASP A 10 13.69 -39.23 -14.56
C ASP A 10 14.08 -40.24 -13.48
N PRO A 11 13.11 -40.91 -12.83
CA PRO A 11 13.39 -41.90 -11.78
C PRO A 11 14.19 -43.11 -12.29
N SER A 12 14.26 -43.31 -13.61
CA SER A 12 15.01 -44.38 -14.27
C SER A 12 16.48 -44.02 -14.51
N LYS A 13 16.83 -42.72 -14.47
CA LYS A 13 18.17 -42.18 -14.72
C LYS A 13 18.53 -41.12 -13.67
N ARG A 14 18.63 -41.55 -12.42
CA ARG A 14 19.12 -40.70 -11.33
C ARG A 14 20.59 -40.36 -11.52
N GLU A 15 20.85 -39.19 -12.07
CA GLU A 15 22.20 -38.65 -12.15
C GLU A 15 22.60 -38.10 -10.78
N ARG A 16 23.75 -38.54 -10.26
CA ARG A 16 24.30 -38.11 -8.98
C ARG A 16 25.57 -37.34 -9.21
N GLN A 17 25.58 -36.08 -8.81
CA GLN A 17 26.75 -35.22 -8.94
C GLN A 17 27.27 -34.83 -7.56
N LEU A 18 28.56 -35.09 -7.31
CA LEU A 18 29.22 -34.66 -6.09
C LEU A 18 29.72 -33.22 -6.26
N VAL A 19 29.28 -32.33 -5.39
CA VAL A 19 29.55 -30.90 -5.48
C VAL A 19 30.31 -30.44 -4.25
N LYS A 20 31.40 -29.70 -4.47
CA LYS A 20 32.16 -29.05 -3.40
C LYS A 20 31.56 -27.67 -3.13
N VAL A 21 31.05 -27.46 -1.93
CA VAL A 21 30.66 -26.14 -1.42
C VAL A 21 31.94 -25.41 -1.03
N THR A 22 32.28 -24.38 -1.80
CA THR A 22 33.57 -23.66 -1.75
C THR A 22 33.51 -22.29 -1.09
N GLU A 23 32.34 -21.69 -0.86
CA GLU A 23 32.19 -20.34 -0.30
C GLU A 23 31.00 -20.24 0.66
N ASP A 24 31.12 -19.39 1.69
CA ASP A 24 30.10 -19.19 2.75
C ASP A 24 28.85 -18.42 2.26
N ASP A 25 28.96 -17.70 1.13
CA ASP A 25 27.91 -16.85 0.58
C ASP A 25 27.17 -17.46 -0.62
N GLN A 26 27.53 -18.68 -1.06
CA GLN A 26 26.87 -19.29 -2.22
C GLN A 26 25.45 -19.74 -1.87
N THR A 27 24.45 -19.15 -2.52
CA THR A 27 23.04 -19.54 -2.36
C THR A 27 22.69 -20.76 -3.21
N ILE A 28 21.61 -21.44 -2.84
CA ILE A 28 21.06 -22.57 -3.61
C ILE A 28 20.63 -22.10 -5.01
N GLY A 29 20.08 -20.90 -5.13
CA GLY A 29 19.69 -20.30 -6.42
C GLY A 29 20.88 -20.01 -7.33
N ASP A 30 21.96 -19.44 -6.80
CA ASP A 30 23.19 -19.21 -7.56
C ASP A 30 23.84 -20.53 -8.00
N PHE A 31 23.75 -21.55 -7.15
CA PHE A 31 24.26 -22.87 -7.48
C PHE A 31 23.44 -23.55 -8.58
N LEU A 32 22.11 -23.58 -8.43
CA LEU A 32 21.22 -24.23 -9.40
C LEU A 32 21.21 -23.52 -10.74
N SER A 33 21.28 -22.18 -10.77
CA SER A 33 21.39 -21.44 -12.04
C SER A 33 22.69 -21.73 -12.80
N ASN A 34 23.79 -22.00 -12.09
CA ASN A 34 25.06 -22.39 -12.72
C ASN A 34 25.09 -23.86 -13.17
N LEU A 35 24.41 -24.76 -12.43
CA LEU A 35 24.43 -26.20 -12.70
C LEU A 35 23.35 -26.64 -13.70
N MET A 36 22.18 -26.04 -13.58
CA MET A 36 20.94 -26.42 -14.26
C MET A 36 20.48 -25.19 -15.04
N ASN A 37 20.79 -25.15 -16.33
CA ASN A 37 20.42 -24.06 -17.25
C ASN A 37 18.89 -23.91 -17.46
N GLU A 38 18.08 -24.55 -16.63
CA GLU A 38 16.64 -24.77 -16.74
C GLU A 38 15.93 -24.50 -15.40
N LYS A 39 14.67 -24.07 -15.46
CA LYS A 39 13.87 -23.80 -14.26
C LYS A 39 13.59 -25.11 -13.51
N CYS A 40 13.92 -25.12 -12.23
CA CYS A 40 13.62 -26.24 -11.33
C CYS A 40 12.20 -26.08 -10.77
N SER A 41 11.40 -27.13 -10.83
CA SER A 41 10.02 -27.14 -10.33
C SER A 41 9.94 -27.37 -8.82
N SER A 42 10.90 -28.11 -8.26
CA SER A 42 10.99 -28.37 -6.82
C SER A 42 12.39 -28.79 -6.38
N ILE A 43 12.79 -28.32 -5.19
CA ILE A 43 14.08 -28.58 -4.57
C ILE A 43 13.83 -29.01 -3.12
N TRP A 44 14.40 -30.13 -2.71
CA TRP A 44 14.33 -30.59 -1.31
C TRP A 44 15.64 -31.22 -0.87
N VAL A 45 15.89 -31.19 0.44
CA VAL A 45 17.11 -31.76 1.02
C VAL A 45 16.78 -32.95 1.91
N SER A 46 17.68 -33.94 1.91
CA SER A 46 17.54 -35.16 2.69
C SER A 46 18.86 -35.59 3.32
N LYS A 47 18.76 -36.36 4.40
CA LYS A 47 19.90 -36.93 5.13
C LYS A 47 20.39 -38.25 4.49
N GLU A 48 19.50 -38.97 3.82
CA GLU A 48 19.77 -40.27 3.20
C GLU A 48 19.43 -40.23 1.70
N GLY A 49 20.20 -40.96 0.87
CA GLY A 49 20.04 -40.96 -0.58
C GLY A 49 18.86 -41.78 -1.12
N LEU A 50 17.80 -41.98 -0.32
CA LEU A 50 16.60 -42.75 -0.66
C LEU A 50 15.38 -41.82 -0.83
N PRO A 51 14.46 -42.14 -1.75
CA PRO A 51 13.58 -41.15 -2.35
C PRO A 51 12.17 -41.29 -1.81
N ALA A 52 11.81 -40.45 -0.85
CA ALA A 52 10.42 -40.09 -0.68
C ALA A 52 10.36 -38.58 -0.50
N LYS A 53 9.70 -37.89 -1.43
CA LYS A 53 9.36 -36.47 -1.29
C LYS A 53 8.68 -36.17 0.06
N ASN A 54 8.09 -37.19 0.69
CA ASN A 54 7.41 -37.11 1.98
C ASN A 54 8.34 -37.05 3.21
N ASP A 55 9.65 -37.28 3.05
CA ASP A 55 10.62 -37.32 4.18
C ASP A 55 11.74 -36.26 4.05
N GLY A 56 11.66 -35.43 3.01
CA GLY A 56 12.60 -34.34 2.74
C GLY A 56 12.08 -32.98 3.21
N THR A 57 12.99 -32.06 3.50
CA THR A 57 12.63 -30.66 3.77
C THR A 57 12.59 -29.90 2.45
N ASP A 58 11.41 -29.42 2.07
CA ASP A 58 11.25 -28.55 0.89
C ASP A 58 11.94 -27.21 1.11
N ILE A 59 12.74 -26.79 0.15
CA ILE A 59 13.40 -25.49 0.16
C ILE A 59 12.63 -24.57 -0.78
N THR A 60 11.88 -23.64 -0.19
CA THR A 60 11.05 -22.67 -0.94
C THR A 60 11.75 -21.34 -1.20
N ASP A 61 12.85 -21.04 -0.50
CA ASP A 61 13.61 -19.80 -0.67
C ASP A 61 14.95 -20.08 -1.38
N PRO A 62 15.10 -19.68 -2.65
CA PRO A 62 16.32 -19.87 -3.43
C PRO A 62 17.52 -19.07 -2.90
N ASN A 63 17.31 -18.05 -2.05
CA ASN A 63 18.41 -17.28 -1.44
C ASN A 63 19.01 -17.97 -0.20
N THR A 64 18.54 -19.17 0.14
CA THR A 64 19.06 -19.91 1.28
C THR A 64 20.53 -20.29 1.02
N PRO A 65 21.48 -19.93 1.91
CA PRO A 65 22.88 -20.32 1.75
C PRO A 65 23.07 -21.84 1.79
N MET A 66 23.97 -22.37 0.97
CA MET A 66 24.30 -23.81 0.93
C MET A 66 24.85 -24.32 2.26
N THR A 67 25.50 -23.46 3.06
CA THR A 67 25.98 -23.76 4.41
C THR A 67 24.85 -24.20 5.34
N VAL A 68 23.66 -23.61 5.21
CA VAL A 68 22.49 -23.98 6.02
C VAL A 68 22.09 -25.44 5.81
N ILE A 69 22.22 -25.98 4.60
CA ILE A 69 21.85 -27.39 4.30
C ILE A 69 22.65 -28.37 5.16
N VAL A 70 23.94 -28.11 5.30
CA VAL A 70 24.84 -29.09 5.94
C VAL A 70 25.09 -28.74 7.41
N ASP A 71 25.22 -27.46 7.76
CA ASP A 71 25.50 -27.06 9.14
C ASP A 71 24.24 -27.10 10.01
N LEU A 72 23.10 -26.64 9.46
CA LEU A 72 21.84 -26.57 10.20
C LEU A 72 21.02 -27.85 10.05
N PHE A 73 20.76 -28.27 8.80
CA PHE A 73 19.91 -29.43 8.53
C PHE A 73 20.66 -30.77 8.60
N LYS A 74 22.01 -30.75 8.55
CA LYS A 74 22.86 -31.95 8.50
C LYS A 74 22.48 -32.88 7.35
N CYS A 75 22.04 -32.30 6.25
CA CYS A 75 21.65 -33.00 5.04
C CYS A 75 22.82 -33.06 4.07
N ASN A 76 23.00 -34.22 3.42
CA ASN A 76 24.09 -34.45 2.47
C ASN A 76 23.59 -34.55 1.02
N TYR A 77 22.28 -34.59 0.81
CA TYR A 77 21.65 -34.80 -0.49
C TYR A 77 20.71 -33.65 -0.82
N LEU A 78 20.87 -33.10 -2.03
CA LEU A 78 20.01 -32.08 -2.62
C LEU A 78 19.30 -32.71 -3.82
N HIS A 79 17.99 -32.84 -3.75
CA HIS A 79 17.19 -33.39 -4.84
C HIS A 79 16.56 -32.26 -5.64
N VAL A 80 16.60 -32.38 -6.96
CA VAL A 80 16.10 -31.38 -7.89
C VAL A 80 15.21 -32.06 -8.92
N MET A 81 14.05 -31.46 -9.20
CA MET A 81 13.16 -31.87 -10.29
C MET A 81 13.05 -30.72 -11.30
N LYS A 82 13.27 -31.02 -12.58
CA LYS A 82 13.16 -30.06 -13.69
C LYS A 82 11.75 -30.06 -14.27
N ASP A 83 11.32 -28.91 -14.80
CA ASP A 83 10.13 -28.84 -15.64
C ASP A 83 10.45 -29.41 -17.02
N THR A 84 9.92 -30.60 -17.34
CA THR A 84 9.98 -31.15 -18.70
C THR A 84 8.88 -30.51 -19.54
N ASP A 85 9.27 -29.52 -20.33
CA ASP A 85 8.35 -28.72 -21.13
C ASP A 85 7.84 -29.53 -22.35
N THR A 86 6.66 -30.14 -22.23
CA THR A 86 5.88 -30.60 -23.39
C THR A 86 4.50 -29.94 -23.39
N GLN A 87 4.49 -28.70 -23.87
CA GLN A 87 3.40 -27.93 -24.49
C GLN A 87 1.92 -28.23 -24.09
N LYS A 88 1.25 -27.22 -23.53
CA LYS A 88 0.32 -26.33 -24.27
C LYS A 88 -0.40 -25.40 -23.29
N SER A 89 -0.38 -24.13 -23.64
CA SER A 89 -1.15 -23.02 -23.07
C SER A 89 -2.56 -23.42 -22.62
N THR A 90 -2.73 -23.55 -21.31
CA THR A 90 -3.92 -23.08 -20.59
C THR A 90 -3.37 -22.43 -19.33
N PRO A 91 -3.70 -21.16 -19.00
CA PRO A 91 -3.31 -20.62 -17.71
C PRO A 91 -4.06 -21.40 -16.63
N CYS A 92 -3.43 -22.44 -16.10
CA CYS A 92 -3.88 -23.09 -14.88
C CYS A 92 -3.73 -22.02 -13.79
N PRO A 93 -4.81 -21.67 -13.06
CA PRO A 93 -4.72 -20.61 -12.07
C PRO A 93 -3.65 -21.03 -11.07
N GLU A 94 -2.59 -20.24 -10.96
CA GLU A 94 -1.66 -20.28 -9.85
C GLU A 94 -2.50 -20.53 -8.60
N LYS A 95 -2.28 -21.66 -7.91
CA LYS A 95 -3.03 -22.01 -6.70
C LYS A 95 -2.85 -20.85 -5.73
N THR A 96 -3.77 -19.90 -5.77
CA THR A 96 -3.68 -18.68 -4.99
C THR A 96 -3.89 -19.18 -3.57
N ASN A 97 -2.79 -19.30 -2.82
CA ASN A 97 -2.86 -19.82 -1.47
C ASN A 97 -3.88 -18.97 -0.70
N ALA A 98 -4.71 -19.57 0.15
CA ALA A 98 -5.66 -18.83 0.98
C ALA A 98 -5.00 -17.61 1.67
N PHE A 99 -3.72 -17.73 2.05
CA PHE A 99 -2.91 -16.61 2.56
C PHE A 99 -2.61 -15.53 1.53
N GLN A 100 -2.33 -15.87 0.27
CA GLN A 100 -2.18 -14.90 -0.82
C GLN A 100 -3.52 -14.25 -1.16
N ILE A 101 -4.63 -15.00 -1.16
CA ILE A 101 -5.97 -14.43 -1.34
C ILE A 101 -6.27 -13.46 -0.20
N MET A 102 -5.97 -13.82 1.05
CA MET A 102 -6.14 -12.95 2.21
C MET A 102 -5.22 -11.72 2.17
N MET A 103 -3.94 -11.88 1.82
CA MET A 103 -2.98 -10.78 1.65
C MET A 103 -3.44 -9.84 0.55
N THR A 104 -3.90 -10.37 -0.58
CA THR A 104 -4.38 -9.59 -1.72
C THR A 104 -5.68 -8.87 -1.38
N ALA A 105 -6.64 -9.56 -0.76
CA ALA A 105 -7.90 -8.98 -0.30
C ALA A 105 -7.68 -7.88 0.76
N ARG A 106 -6.71 -8.05 1.65
CA ARG A 106 -6.32 -7.05 2.66
C ARG A 106 -5.71 -5.79 2.03
N ARG A 107 -5.09 -5.90 0.86
CA ARG A 107 -4.47 -4.78 0.12
C ARG A 107 -5.43 -4.12 -0.88
N ARG A 108 -6.70 -4.53 -0.97
CA ARG A 108 -7.68 -3.87 -1.83
C ARG A 108 -8.14 -2.56 -1.18
N TYR A 109 -7.82 -1.44 -1.84
CA TYR A 109 -8.27 -0.10 -1.48
C TYR A 109 -9.58 0.24 -2.19
N ASP A 110 -10.58 -0.64 -2.07
CA ASP A 110 -11.86 -0.56 -2.79
C ASP A 110 -13.05 -0.28 -1.86
N LYS A 111 -12.81 -0.17 -0.55
CA LYS A 111 -13.86 0.08 0.44
C LYS A 111 -13.93 1.55 0.82
N PHE A 112 -15.14 2.00 1.14
CA PHE A 112 -15.44 3.39 1.48
C PHE A 112 -16.32 3.43 2.73
N PRO A 113 -16.21 4.49 3.54
CA PRO A 113 -17.15 4.73 4.63
C PRO A 113 -18.59 4.84 4.13
N GLU A 114 -19.54 4.51 5.00
CA GLU A 114 -20.97 4.66 4.70
C GLU A 114 -21.34 6.12 4.42
N GLU A 115 -22.23 6.32 3.45
CA GLU A 115 -22.83 7.61 3.18
C GLU A 115 -23.69 8.06 4.38
N ARG A 116 -23.67 9.36 4.65
CA ARG A 116 -24.53 9.97 5.66
C ARG A 116 -25.90 10.24 5.07
N LYS A 117 -26.93 10.16 5.91
CA LYS A 117 -28.25 10.68 5.52
C LYS A 117 -28.13 12.20 5.33
N PRO A 118 -28.51 12.77 4.17
CA PRO A 118 -28.26 14.18 3.85
C PRO A 118 -29.24 15.11 4.58
N VAL A 119 -29.16 15.17 5.91
CA VAL A 119 -30.04 16.00 6.74
C VAL A 119 -29.66 17.47 6.61
N ASN A 120 -28.37 17.78 6.51
CA ASN A 120 -27.88 19.14 6.35
C ASN A 120 -26.91 19.29 5.16
N ALA A 121 -26.51 20.53 4.85
CA ALA A 121 -25.59 20.81 3.75
C ALA A 121 -24.18 20.21 3.96
N LYS A 122 -23.75 20.05 5.22
CA LYS A 122 -22.46 19.44 5.55
C LYS A 122 -22.46 17.93 5.33
N ASP A 123 -23.59 17.26 5.58
CA ASP A 123 -23.77 15.83 5.25
C ASP A 123 -23.79 15.61 3.74
N ARG A 124 -24.38 16.55 2.97
CA ARG A 124 -24.28 16.54 1.50
C ARG A 124 -22.84 16.68 1.03
N LEU A 125 -22.08 17.64 1.61
CA LEU A 125 -20.66 17.79 1.32
C LEU A 125 -19.88 16.50 1.62
N TYR A 126 -20.15 15.85 2.76
CA TYR A 126 -19.52 14.58 3.11
C TYR A 126 -19.75 13.50 2.04
N ASN A 127 -20.99 13.36 1.58
CA ASN A 127 -21.32 12.37 0.56
C ASN A 127 -20.70 12.72 -0.80
N ASP A 128 -20.62 14.00 -1.16
CA ASP A 128 -20.00 14.41 -2.42
C ASP A 128 -18.47 14.27 -2.38
N VAL A 129 -17.84 14.46 -1.20
CA VAL A 129 -16.44 14.06 -0.97
C VAL A 129 -16.27 12.55 -1.17
N LEU A 130 -17.17 11.72 -0.63
CA LEU A 130 -17.12 10.27 -0.86
C LEU A 130 -17.25 9.91 -2.33
N LYS A 131 -18.18 10.53 -3.07
CA LYS A 131 -18.34 10.31 -4.52
C LYS A 131 -17.10 10.72 -5.30
N LEU A 132 -16.48 11.84 -4.92
CA LEU A 132 -15.23 12.28 -5.52
C LEU A 132 -14.12 11.24 -5.31
N MET A 133 -13.98 10.74 -4.08
CA MET A 133 -13.01 9.70 -3.77
C MET A 133 -13.32 8.40 -4.53
N PHE A 134 -14.59 8.01 -4.60
CA PHE A 134 -15.02 6.85 -5.35
C PHE A 134 -14.68 6.96 -6.85
N GLY A 135 -15.00 8.09 -7.48
CA GLY A 135 -14.71 8.35 -8.90
C GLY A 135 -13.21 8.32 -9.22
N LYS A 136 -12.36 8.70 -8.25
CA LYS A 136 -10.90 8.66 -8.36
C LYS A 136 -10.27 7.35 -7.86
N LYS A 137 -11.07 6.37 -7.42
CA LYS A 137 -10.63 5.08 -6.84
C LYS A 137 -9.74 5.23 -5.61
N TYR A 138 -10.05 6.24 -4.82
CA TYR A 138 -9.37 6.64 -3.59
C TYR A 138 -9.99 5.93 -2.38
N GLY A 139 -9.93 4.59 -2.37
CA GLY A 139 -10.55 3.79 -1.33
C GLY A 139 -9.60 3.40 -0.19
N PHE A 140 -10.15 2.61 0.72
CA PHE A 140 -9.50 2.13 1.92
C PHE A 140 -9.52 0.61 1.98
N THR A 141 -8.63 0.03 2.76
CA THR A 141 -8.70 -1.40 3.08
C THR A 141 -9.87 -1.66 4.05
N PRO A 142 -10.47 -2.86 4.07
CA PRO A 142 -11.61 -3.17 4.96
C PRO A 142 -11.35 -2.84 6.44
N VAL A 143 -10.11 -2.98 6.91
CA VAL A 143 -9.71 -2.69 8.30
C VAL A 143 -9.61 -1.19 8.58
N GLN A 144 -9.33 -0.38 7.56
CA GLN A 144 -9.15 1.06 7.70
C GLN A 144 -10.45 1.85 7.57
N VAL A 145 -11.44 1.35 6.84
CA VAL A 145 -12.68 2.08 6.49
C VAL A 145 -13.32 2.74 7.70
N GLU A 146 -13.57 1.95 8.74
CA GLU A 146 -14.33 2.38 9.92
C GLU A 146 -13.55 3.33 10.84
N THR A 147 -12.22 3.35 10.74
CA THR A 147 -11.36 4.15 11.60
C THR A 147 -10.73 5.30 10.81
N VAL A 148 -9.70 4.98 10.05
CA VAL A 148 -8.91 5.93 9.27
C VAL A 148 -9.73 6.51 8.12
N GLY A 149 -10.52 5.69 7.43
CA GLY A 149 -11.35 6.12 6.32
C GLY A 149 -12.37 7.16 6.73
N LYS A 150 -13.15 6.87 7.78
CA LYS A 150 -14.08 7.84 8.37
C LYS A 150 -13.39 9.12 8.81
N ARG A 151 -12.21 9.03 9.44
CA ARG A 151 -11.45 10.19 9.89
C ARG A 151 -11.01 11.06 8.70
N VAL A 152 -10.43 10.48 7.65
CA VAL A 152 -9.97 11.21 6.46
C VAL A 152 -11.11 11.96 5.79
N VAL A 153 -12.21 11.27 5.49
CA VAL A 153 -13.36 11.88 4.81
C VAL A 153 -13.97 12.99 5.67
N SER A 154 -14.06 12.77 6.99
CA SER A 154 -14.59 13.78 7.92
C SER A 154 -13.67 14.99 8.00
N THR A 155 -12.36 14.80 8.16
CA THR A 155 -11.38 15.89 8.17
C THR A 155 -11.41 16.68 6.87
N LEU A 156 -11.47 16.02 5.70
CA LEU A 156 -11.58 16.71 4.42
C LEU A 156 -12.85 17.56 4.35
N THR A 157 -13.97 16.96 4.73
CA THR A 157 -15.28 17.63 4.77
C THR A 157 -15.24 18.84 5.69
N ASP A 158 -14.68 18.69 6.89
CA ASP A 158 -14.61 19.75 7.89
C ASP A 158 -13.73 20.90 7.43
N THR A 159 -12.56 20.61 6.84
CA THR A 159 -11.67 21.63 6.29
C THR A 159 -12.32 22.34 5.10
N LEU A 160 -12.89 21.61 4.14
CA LEU A 160 -13.57 22.20 2.99
C LEU A 160 -14.74 23.06 3.43
N TRP A 161 -15.57 22.56 4.36
CA TRP A 161 -16.67 23.31 4.95
C TRP A 161 -16.21 24.61 5.61
N TYR A 162 -15.09 24.58 6.32
CA TYR A 162 -14.55 25.75 7.02
C TYR A 162 -14.07 26.84 6.04
N ILE A 163 -13.42 26.45 4.94
CA ILE A 163 -12.88 27.41 3.96
C ILE A 163 -13.91 27.88 2.92
N ASP A 164 -15.02 27.15 2.75
CA ASP A 164 -16.03 27.41 1.73
C ASP A 164 -16.58 28.87 1.72
N PRO A 165 -16.86 29.53 2.86
CA PRO A 165 -17.27 30.94 2.85
C PRO A 165 -16.20 31.93 2.39
N PHE A 166 -14.94 31.49 2.31
CA PHE A 166 -13.77 32.35 2.18
C PHE A 166 -13.01 32.16 0.86
N HIS A 167 -13.58 31.46 -0.13
CA HIS A 167 -12.93 31.24 -1.43
C HIS A 167 -12.36 32.53 -2.05
N ASP A 168 -13.13 33.62 -2.06
CA ASP A 168 -12.69 34.90 -2.65
C ASP A 168 -11.52 35.53 -1.87
N LYS A 169 -11.56 35.44 -0.53
CA LYS A 169 -10.50 35.95 0.35
C LYS A 169 -9.24 35.10 0.28
N LEU A 170 -9.38 33.80 0.04
CA LEU A 170 -8.25 32.91 -0.22
C LEU A 170 -7.64 33.22 -1.60
N LEU A 171 -8.49 33.39 -2.62
CA LEU A 171 -8.04 33.71 -3.97
C LEU A 171 -7.26 35.03 -4.03
N SER A 172 -7.74 36.08 -3.35
CA SER A 172 -7.03 37.38 -3.28
C SER A 172 -5.67 37.31 -2.59
N ARG A 173 -5.46 36.30 -1.74
CA ARG A 173 -4.19 35.99 -1.08
C ARG A 173 -3.32 35.01 -1.88
N GLY A 174 -3.66 34.73 -3.15
CA GLY A 174 -2.94 33.79 -4.01
C GLY A 174 -3.22 32.31 -3.68
N ILE A 175 -4.21 32.02 -2.85
CA ILE A 175 -4.54 30.67 -2.40
C ILE A 175 -5.63 30.11 -3.29
N HIS A 176 -5.18 29.37 -4.29
CA HIS A 176 -6.04 28.67 -5.23
C HIS A 176 -6.39 27.31 -4.64
N ILE A 177 -7.68 27.00 -4.62
CA ILE A 177 -8.14 25.69 -4.22
C ILE A 177 -7.82 24.71 -5.35
N PRO A 178 -7.21 23.55 -5.03
CA PRO A 178 -6.90 22.53 -6.01
C PRO A 178 -8.09 22.15 -6.87
N LYS A 179 -7.84 21.86 -8.15
CA LYS A 179 -8.88 21.51 -9.12
C LYS A 179 -9.76 20.34 -8.67
N ILE A 180 -9.18 19.38 -7.95
CA ILE A 180 -9.92 18.23 -7.42
C ILE A 180 -11.05 18.66 -6.48
N PHE A 181 -10.94 19.79 -5.77
CA PHE A 181 -11.99 20.27 -4.87
C PHE A 181 -12.82 21.43 -5.45
N SER A 182 -12.64 21.77 -6.73
CA SER A 182 -13.30 22.94 -7.33
C SER A 182 -14.83 22.83 -7.38
N ASP A 183 -15.35 21.61 -7.46
CA ASP A 183 -16.78 21.33 -7.48
C ASP A 183 -17.37 21.25 -6.05
N LEU A 184 -16.52 21.21 -5.01
CA LEU A 184 -16.92 21.09 -3.62
C LEU A 184 -17.04 22.48 -2.95
N LYS A 185 -17.84 23.37 -3.54
CA LYS A 185 -18.06 24.76 -3.08
C LYS A 185 -19.54 25.12 -3.00
N GLY A 186 -19.87 26.13 -2.19
CA GLY A 186 -21.23 26.67 -2.04
C GLY A 186 -22.13 25.88 -1.09
N TYR A 187 -21.57 24.96 -0.30
CA TYR A 187 -22.31 24.18 0.70
C TYR A 187 -22.58 25.01 1.96
N TYR A 188 -21.60 25.82 2.39
CA TYR A 188 -21.70 26.72 3.53
C TYR A 188 -22.02 28.15 3.11
N ASN A 189 -23.25 28.36 2.63
CA ASN A 189 -23.76 29.69 2.35
C ASN A 189 -24.40 30.33 3.61
N TRP A 190 -23.58 31.04 4.39
CA TRP A 190 -24.05 31.70 5.62
C TRP A 190 -25.10 32.79 5.37
N ARG A 191 -25.06 33.47 4.22
CA ARG A 191 -26.01 34.52 3.83
C ARG A 191 -27.41 33.93 3.64
N SER A 192 -27.52 32.84 2.88
CA SER A 192 -28.79 32.16 2.64
C SER A 192 -29.31 31.44 3.90
N GLN A 193 -28.41 31.01 4.79
CA GLN A 193 -28.77 30.32 6.04
C GLN A 193 -29.12 31.27 7.20
N LYS A 194 -29.15 32.60 6.97
CA LYS A 194 -29.37 33.63 8.02
C LYS A 194 -28.45 33.45 9.24
N LYS A 195 -27.23 32.97 9.01
CA LYS A 195 -26.22 32.74 10.06
C LYS A 195 -25.33 33.97 10.21
N LYS A 196 -24.63 34.05 11.35
CA LYS A 196 -23.57 35.04 11.55
C LYS A 196 -22.50 34.89 10.46
N THR A 197 -21.96 36.02 10.03
CA THR A 197 -20.80 36.05 9.12
C THR A 197 -19.70 35.19 9.72
N PRO A 198 -19.23 34.15 9.02
CA PRO A 198 -18.17 33.30 9.52
C PRO A 198 -16.88 34.13 9.60
N VAL A 199 -16.13 33.94 10.68
CA VAL A 199 -14.83 34.57 10.88
C VAL A 199 -13.78 33.47 10.82
N ILE A 200 -12.76 33.70 10.01
CA ILE A 200 -11.59 32.83 9.97
C ILE A 200 -10.62 33.29 11.06
N THR A 201 -10.33 32.41 12.01
CA THR A 201 -9.45 32.71 13.16
C THR A 201 -8.18 31.88 13.04
N SER A 202 -7.06 32.43 13.51
CA SER A 202 -5.79 31.71 13.50
C SER A 202 -5.83 30.42 14.35
N VAL A 203 -6.61 30.42 15.43
CA VAL A 203 -6.80 29.27 16.31
C VAL A 203 -7.51 28.13 15.59
N CYS A 204 -8.70 28.37 15.02
CA CYS A 204 -9.43 27.32 14.29
C CYS A 204 -8.66 26.87 13.04
N LEU A 205 -7.99 27.80 12.35
CA LEU A 205 -7.17 27.46 11.20
C LEU A 205 -6.01 26.53 11.60
N LYS A 206 -5.37 26.78 12.76
CA LYS A 206 -4.33 25.90 13.29
C LYS A 206 -4.86 24.52 13.66
N GLU A 207 -6.04 24.43 14.29
CA GLU A 207 -6.68 23.14 14.59
C GLU A 207 -6.89 22.31 13.31
N HIS A 208 -7.40 22.94 12.25
CA HIS A 208 -7.56 22.27 10.96
C HIS A 208 -6.22 21.83 10.34
N ILE A 209 -5.16 22.65 10.44
CA ILE A 209 -3.80 22.28 10.01
C ILE A 209 -3.29 21.08 10.79
N ASP A 210 -3.41 21.07 12.11
CA ASP A 210 -2.88 19.99 12.96
C ASP A 210 -3.58 18.67 12.61
N ILE A 211 -4.91 18.68 12.47
CA ILE A 211 -5.69 17.49 12.06
C ILE A 211 -5.34 17.06 10.62
N MET A 212 -5.12 18.02 9.71
CA MET A 212 -4.67 17.72 8.35
C MET A 212 -3.27 17.10 8.34
N SER A 213 -2.35 17.58 9.17
CA SER A 213 -1.00 17.05 9.32
C SER A 213 -1.04 15.60 9.78
N ASP A 214 -1.86 15.28 10.79
CA ASP A 214 -2.05 13.90 11.25
C ASP A 214 -2.45 12.96 10.11
N VAL A 215 -3.39 13.40 9.27
CA VAL A 215 -3.88 12.59 8.13
C VAL A 215 -2.79 12.40 7.08
N LEU A 216 -2.03 13.46 6.77
CA LEU A 216 -0.92 13.41 5.81
C LEU A 216 0.18 12.42 6.24
N MET A 217 0.36 12.21 7.55
CA MET A 217 1.38 11.34 8.12
C MET A 217 0.99 9.86 8.12
N TYR A 218 -0.24 9.49 7.73
CA TYR A 218 -0.61 8.08 7.70
C TYR A 218 0.18 7.28 6.66
N PRO A 219 0.77 6.11 7.02
CA PRO A 219 1.64 5.34 6.13
C PRO A 219 1.04 5.00 4.75
N TRP A 220 -0.26 4.74 4.69
CA TRP A 220 -0.96 4.42 3.44
C TRP A 220 -1.19 5.66 2.55
N PHE A 221 -1.30 6.84 3.15
CA PHE A 221 -1.36 8.12 2.44
C PHE A 221 0.01 8.51 1.87
N LEU A 222 1.09 8.10 2.57
CA LEU A 222 2.47 8.27 2.11
C LEU A 222 2.83 7.34 0.94
N ASN A 223 2.28 6.11 0.90
CA ASN A 223 2.64 5.04 -0.05
C ASN A 223 2.02 5.15 -1.47
N SER A 224 1.87 6.37 -2.02
CA SER A 224 1.61 6.60 -3.46
C SER A 224 0.23 6.18 -4.01
N GLN A 225 -0.70 5.66 -3.21
CA GLN A 225 -2.01 5.22 -3.73
C GLN A 225 -2.93 6.38 -4.15
N MET A 226 -2.67 7.62 -3.67
CA MET A 226 -3.50 8.79 -3.95
C MET A 226 -2.64 10.05 -4.17
N PRO A 227 -1.77 10.06 -5.18
CA PRO A 227 -0.76 11.11 -5.32
C PRO A 227 -1.39 12.48 -5.60
N GLU A 228 -2.47 12.55 -6.38
CA GLU A 228 -3.17 13.82 -6.66
C GLU A 228 -3.88 14.36 -5.42
N LEU A 229 -4.53 13.48 -4.63
CA LEU A 229 -5.21 13.88 -3.40
C LEU A 229 -4.20 14.40 -2.39
N ARG A 230 -3.10 13.66 -2.20
CA ARG A 230 -2.00 14.08 -1.32
C ARG A 230 -1.42 15.41 -1.75
N LYS A 231 -1.09 15.58 -3.03
CA LYS A 231 -0.58 16.85 -3.57
C LYS A 231 -1.55 18.00 -3.31
N SER A 232 -2.83 17.80 -3.60
CA SER A 232 -3.87 18.81 -3.39
C SER A 232 -4.03 19.17 -1.91
N TRP A 233 -3.93 18.17 -1.03
CA TRP A 233 -4.00 18.34 0.41
C TRP A 233 -2.79 19.10 0.96
N THR A 234 -1.57 18.77 0.49
CA THR A 234 -0.34 19.50 0.85
C THR A 234 -0.36 20.93 0.32
N GLU A 235 -0.89 21.17 -0.89
CA GLU A 235 -1.03 22.52 -1.43
C GLU A 235 -1.94 23.41 -0.57
N ILE A 236 -3.07 22.88 -0.09
CA ILE A 236 -3.92 23.61 0.87
C ILE A 236 -3.16 23.81 2.18
N PHE A 237 -2.57 22.75 2.72
CA PHE A 237 -1.84 22.77 3.98
C PHE A 237 -0.73 23.83 4.00
N ASP A 238 0.17 23.82 3.02
CA ASP A 238 1.32 24.73 2.95
C ASP A 238 0.88 26.18 2.80
N LYS A 239 -0.14 26.44 1.97
CA LYS A 239 -0.66 27.79 1.76
C LYS A 239 -1.37 28.32 2.99
N VAL A 240 -2.13 27.47 3.68
CA VAL A 240 -2.80 27.80 4.93
C VAL A 240 -1.79 28.02 6.06
N LEU A 241 -0.72 27.22 6.11
CA LEU A 241 0.39 27.38 7.04
C LEU A 241 1.18 28.68 6.79
N HIS A 242 1.38 29.05 5.52
CA HIS A 242 1.99 30.33 5.14
C HIS A 242 1.16 31.52 5.64
N ILE A 243 -0.18 31.46 5.59
CA ILE A 243 -1.03 32.51 6.19
C ILE A 243 -0.75 32.65 7.68
N LEU A 244 -0.67 31.54 8.43
CA LEU A 244 -0.44 31.58 9.87
C LEU A 244 0.95 32.13 10.24
N ARG A 245 1.95 31.88 9.39
CA ARG A 245 3.33 32.34 9.61
C ARG A 245 3.59 33.77 9.12
N GLY A 246 2.71 34.30 8.26
CA GLY A 246 2.84 35.65 7.72
C GLY A 246 2.66 36.74 8.81
N PRO A 247 3.38 37.87 8.70
CA PRO A 247 3.33 38.98 9.68
C PRO A 247 1.94 39.64 9.78
N GLU A 248 1.04 39.38 8.83
CA GLU A 248 -0.31 39.96 8.78
C GLU A 248 -1.29 39.39 9.82
N THR A 249 -0.95 38.30 10.51
CA THR A 249 -1.81 37.68 11.52
C THR A 249 -1.89 38.47 12.83
N LYS A 250 -0.99 39.44 13.06
CA LYS A 250 -1.06 40.24 14.29
C LYS A 250 -2.18 41.28 14.27
N ASN A 251 -2.67 41.73 13.10
CA ASN A 251 -3.63 42.86 13.04
C ASN A 251 -4.78 42.76 12.00
N SER A 252 -4.92 41.72 11.17
CA SER A 252 -5.83 41.78 9.99
C SER A 252 -6.94 40.73 9.88
N PHE A 253 -7.22 39.94 10.92
CA PHE A 253 -8.39 39.05 10.92
C PHE A 253 -9.63 39.62 11.62
N THR A 254 -9.53 40.85 12.13
CA THR A 254 -10.62 41.63 12.70
C THR A 254 -10.95 42.82 11.81
N SER A 255 -11.62 42.60 10.69
CA SER A 255 -12.48 43.56 9.99
C SER A 255 -13.32 42.82 8.95
#